data_AF-A0A1C5KWF2-F1
#
_entry.id   AF-A0A1C5KWF2-F1
#
_cell.length_a   1.000
_cell.length_b   1.000
_cell.length_c   1.000
_cell.angle_alpha   90.00
_cell.angle_beta   90.00
_cell.angle_gamma   90.00
#
_symmetry.space_group_name_H-M   'P 1'
#
loop_
_entity.id
_entity.type
_entity.pdbx_description
1 polymer ?
#
loop_
_entity_poly.entity_id
_entity_poly.type
_entity_poly.pdbx_seq_one_letter_code
_entity_poly.pdbx_strand_id
1 'polypeptide(L)' 'MAKRPVPKYDFKAFGAAIKAAREGRKESRKKVGDEMFISPRYLANIENKGQHPSLQIFFELIQRYHISVSHYFQLWHDY' A
#
# COMPACT_ATOMS: atom_id res chain seq x y z
N MET A 1 -2.10 -6.76 -32.68
CA MET A 1 -1.86 -5.49 -31.95
C MET A 1 -0.78 -5.72 -30.91
N ALA A 2 0.32 -4.96 -30.93
CA ALA A 2 1.31 -5.02 -29.85
C ALA A 2 0.69 -4.42 -28.58
N LYS A 3 0.85 -5.08 -27.42
CA LYS A 3 0.42 -4.52 -26.14
C LYS A 3 1.17 -3.21 -25.88
N ARG A 4 0.46 -2.14 -25.55
CA ARG A 4 1.10 -0.92 -25.04
C ARG A 4 1.93 -1.29 -23.80
N PRO A 5 3.19 -0.85 -23.69
CA PRO A 5 3.96 -1.07 -22.47
C PRO A 5 3.24 -0.37 -21.31
N VAL A 6 2.93 -1.13 -20.27
CA VAL A 6 2.35 -0.59 -19.02
C VAL A 6 3.50 -0.44 -18.03
N PRO A 7 3.90 0.80 -17.69
CA PRO A 7 4.92 1.02 -16.67
C PRO A 7 4.45 0.40 -15.36
N LYS A 8 5.32 -0.40 -14.72
CA LYS A 8 5.05 -0.95 -13.39
C LYS A 8 5.42 0.12 -12.37
N TYR A 9 4.43 0.61 -11.64
CA TYR A 9 4.66 1.49 -10.50
C TYR A 9 5.35 0.72 -9.36
N ASP A 10 6.28 1.36 -8.65
CA ASP A 10 6.95 0.76 -7.49
C ASP A 10 6.17 1.04 -6.19
N PHE A 11 5.55 0.00 -5.64
CA PHE A 11 4.76 0.10 -4.41
C PHE A 11 5.59 0.10 -3.12
N LYS A 12 6.93 0.03 -3.20
CA LYS A 12 7.78 0.03 -2.00
C LYS A 12 7.59 1.25 -1.12
N ALA A 13 7.41 2.43 -1.72
CA ALA A 13 7.22 3.66 -0.95
C ALA A 13 5.91 3.62 -0.13
N PHE A 14 4.83 3.13 -0.73
CA PHE A 14 3.57 2.88 -0.02
C PHE A 14 3.71 1.79 1.05
N GLY A 15 4.41 0.69 0.73
CA GLY A 15 4.68 -0.38 1.69
C GLY A 15 5.40 0.13 2.95
N ALA A 16 6.41 0.97 2.77
CA ALA A 16 7.14 1.60 3.87
C ALA A 16 6.25 2.55 4.69
N ALA A 17 5.43 3.37 4.03
CA ALA A 17 4.49 4.26 4.72
C ALA A 17 3.45 3.50 5.55
N ILE A 18 2.89 2.42 5.00
CA ILE A 18 1.95 1.52 5.69
C ILE A 18 2.62 0.88 6.90
N LYS A 19 3.84 0.38 6.74
CA LYS A 19 4.62 -0.22 7.84
C LYS A 19 4.85 0.77 8.98
N ALA A 20 5.31 1.98 8.65
CA ALA A 20 5.58 3.02 9.63
C ALA A 20 4.31 3.43 10.38
N ALA A 21 3.19 3.59 9.68
CA ALA A 21 1.93 3.95 10.32
C ALA A 21 1.37 2.84 11.22
N ARG A 22 1.44 1.57 10.78
CA ARG A 22 1.06 0.41 11.60
C ARG A 22 1.88 0.34 12.89
N GLU A 23 3.20 0.50 12.77
CA GLU A 23 4.13 0.47 13.91
C GLU A 23 3.92 1.66 14.85
N GLY A 24 3.64 2.85 14.33
CA GLY A 24 3.26 4.03 15.11
C GLY A 24 1.98 3.82 15.93
N ARG A 25 1.03 3.03 15.42
CA ARG A 25 -0.18 2.60 16.14
C ARG A 25 0.01 1.36 17.03
N LYS A 26 1.23 0.80 17.08
CA LYS A 26 1.56 -0.42 17.83
C LYS A 26 0.70 -1.64 17.44
N GLU A 27 0.23 -1.71 16.19
CA GLU A 27 -0.59 -2.82 15.72
C GLU A 27 0.28 -3.96 15.19
N SER A 28 0.01 -5.20 15.59
CA SER A 28 0.69 -6.36 15.00
C SER A 28 0.12 -6.66 13.61
N ARG A 29 0.92 -7.26 12.74
CA ARG A 29 0.42 -7.74 11.42
C ARG A 29 -0.70 -8.76 11.56
N LYS A 30 -0.70 -9.54 12.65
CA LYS A 30 -1.78 -10.49 12.97
C LYS A 30 -3.08 -9.76 13.22
N LYS A 31 -3.08 -8.75 14.09
CA LYS A 31 -4.28 -7.93 14.38
C LYS A 31 -4.87 -7.32 13.10
N VAL A 32 -4.03 -6.67 12.30
CA VAL A 32 -4.48 -6.04 11.04
C VAL A 32 -4.99 -7.08 10.05
N GLY A 33 -4.31 -8.23 9.96
CA GLY A 33 -4.75 -9.34 9.11
C GLY A 33 -6.11 -9.91 9.52
N ASP A 34 -6.33 -10.10 10.81
CA ASP A 34 -7.60 -10.59 11.36
C ASP A 34 -8.75 -9.60 11.08
N GLU A 35 -8.52 -8.29 11.24
CA GLU A 35 -9.54 -7.25 11.02
C GLU A 35 -9.84 -6.97 9.53
N MET A 36 -8.83 -7.09 8.67
CA MET A 36 -8.97 -6.85 7.22
C MET A 36 -9.19 -8.13 6.41
N PHE A 37 -9.33 -9.28 7.07
CA PHE A 37 -9.45 -10.60 6.44
C PHE A 37 -8.33 -10.90 5.43
N ILE A 38 -7.09 -10.52 5.76
CA ILE A 38 -5.88 -10.79 4.97
C ILE A 38 -4.83 -11.54 5.77
N SER A 39 -3.98 -12.32 5.09
CA SER A 39 -2.90 -13.01 5.81
C SER A 39 -1.84 -12.02 6.32
N PRO A 40 -1.27 -12.22 7.52
CA PRO A 40 -0.16 -11.39 8.02
C PRO A 40 1.07 -11.43 7.10
N ARG A 41 1.27 -12.54 6.38
CA ARG A 41 2.33 -12.69 5.37
C ARG A 41 2.10 -11.79 4.16
N TYR A 42 0.85 -11.67 3.71
CA TYR A 42 0.50 -10.78 2.62
C TYR A 42 0.78 -9.32 2.99
N LEU A 43 0.35 -8.90 4.19
CA LEU A 43 0.67 -7.58 4.72
C LEU A 43 2.20 -7.37 4.82
N ALA A 44 2.96 -8.36 5.29
CA ALA A 44 4.42 -8.28 5.35
C ALA A 44 5.06 -8.13 3.96
N ASN A 45 4.52 -8.76 2.92
CA ASN A 45 5.03 -8.60 1.56
C ASN A 45 4.70 -7.22 0.97
N ILE A 46 3.51 -6.67 1.26
CA ILE A 46 3.17 -5.29 0.88
C ILE A 46 4.16 -4.33 1.55
N GLU A 47 4.33 -4.46 2.87
CA GLU A 47 5.17 -3.57 3.67
C GLU A 47 6.66 -3.61 3.30
N ASN A 48 7.21 -4.81 3.06
CA ASN A 48 8.66 -4.97 2.93
C ASN A 48 9.15 -5.22 1.50
N LYS A 49 8.29 -5.76 0.61
CA LYS A 49 8.68 -6.13 -0.76
C LYS A 49 8.04 -5.25 -1.83
N GLY A 50 7.13 -4.36 -1.44
CA GLY A 50 6.34 -3.57 -2.40
C GLY A 50 5.43 -4.47 -3.23
N GLN A 51 4.94 -5.59 -2.68
CA GLN A 51 3.96 -6.40 -3.39
C GLN A 51 2.72 -5.56 -3.68
N HIS A 52 2.31 -5.49 -4.95
CA HIS A 52 1.15 -4.71 -5.37
C HIS A 52 -0.14 -5.34 -4.80
N PRO A 53 -0.86 -4.66 -3.88
CA PRO A 53 -2.14 -5.16 -3.38
C PRO A 53 -3.28 -4.99 -4.40
N SER A 54 -4.44 -5.59 -4.13
CA SER A 54 -5.66 -5.18 -4.84
C SER A 54 -6.01 -3.73 -4.48
N LEU A 55 -6.75 -3.06 -5.37
CA LEU A 55 -7.14 -1.67 -5.15
C LEU A 55 -7.96 -1.47 -3.87
N GLN A 56 -8.82 -2.44 -3.54
CA GLN A 56 -9.60 -2.44 -2.30
C GLN A 56 -8.69 -2.46 -1.06
N ILE A 57 -7.79 -3.45 -0.95
CA ILE A 57 -6.87 -3.56 0.20
C ILE A 57 -5.97 -2.33 0.29
N PHE A 58 -5.54 -1.79 -0.85
CA PHE A 58 -4.77 -0.57 -0.90
C PHE A 58 -5.53 0.59 -0.24
N PHE A 59 -6.75 0.88 -0.70
CA PHE A 59 -7.54 1.98 -0.14
C PHE A 59 -7.90 1.78 1.32
N GLU A 60 -8.25 0.56 1.73
CA GLU A 60 -8.53 0.25 3.12
C GLU A 60 -7.31 0.52 4.02
N LEU A 61 -6.10 0.16 3.60
CA LEU A 61 -4.86 0.45 4.36
C LEU A 61 -4.58 1.96 4.42
N ILE A 62 -4.74 2.67 3.31
CA ILE A 62 -4.55 4.12 3.23
C ILE A 62 -5.54 4.86 4.14
N GLN A 63 -6.82 4.47 4.10
CA GLN A 63 -7.87 5.06 4.95
C GLN A 63 -7.64 4.72 6.43
N ARG A 64 -7.37 3.45 6.76
CA ARG A 64 -7.10 3.00 8.12
C ARG A 64 -6.02 3.82 8.78
N TYR A 65 -4.94 4.12 8.06
CA TYR A 65 -3.76 4.80 8.59
C TYR A 65 -3.69 6.29 8.30
N HIS A 66 -4.68 6.88 7.62
CA HIS A 66 -4.68 8.28 7.18
C HIS A 66 -3.40 8.66 6.40
N ILE A 67 -2.93 7.77 5.55
CA ILE A 67 -1.73 8.02 4.73
C ILE A 67 -2.13 8.98 3.61
N SER A 68 -1.51 10.15 3.57
CA SER A 68 -1.71 11.07 2.45
C SER A 68 -1.11 10.48 1.18
N VAL A 69 -1.96 10.31 0.16
CA VAL A 69 -1.56 9.80 -1.15
C VAL A 69 -1.18 10.93 -2.11
N SER A 70 -1.49 12.19 -1.77
CA SER A 70 -1.31 13.36 -2.65
C SER A 70 0.16 13.57 -3.05
N HIS A 71 1.10 13.35 -2.14
CA HIS A 71 2.54 13.44 -2.43
C HIS A 71 3.02 12.37 -3.42
N TYR A 72 2.30 11.25 -3.55
CA TYR A 72 2.64 10.16 -4.46
C TYR A 72 1.98 10.30 -5.85
N PHE A 73 0.92 11.09 -5.96
CA PHE A 73 0.19 11.37 -7.20
C PHE A 73 0.60 12.70 -7.86
N GLN A 74 1.85 13.13 -7.67
CA GLN A 74 2.41 14.34 -8.28
C GLN A 74 2.64 14.14 -9.79
N LEU A 75 1.55 14.03 -10.56
CA LEU A 75 1.53 13.93 -12.03
C LEU A 75 0.28 14.59 -12.64
N TRP A 76 -0.19 15.70 -12.05
CA TRP A 76 -1.32 16.48 -12.60
C TRP A 76 -1.13 18.00 -12.47
N HIS A 77 0.09 18.51 -12.65
CA HIS A 77 0.33 19.96 -12.66
C HIS A 77 0.89 20.54 -13.97
N ASP A 78 0.96 19.76 -15.05
CA ASP A 78 1.52 20.22 -16.34
C ASP A 78 0.60 19.94 -17.56
N TYR A 79 -0.72 20.01 -17.41
CA TYR A 79 -1.67 20.06 -18.54
C TYR A 79 -2.81 21.05 -18.29
#